data_AF-X1C607-F1
#
_entry.id   AF-X1C607-F1
#
_cell.length_a   1.000
_cell.length_b   1.000
_cell.length_c   1.000
_cell.angle_alpha   90.00
_cell.angle_beta   90.00
_cell.angle_gamma   90.00
#
_symmetry.space_group_name_H-M   'P 1'
#
loop_
_entity.id
_entity.type
_entity.pdbx_description
1 polymer ?
#
loop_
_entity_poly.entity_id
_entity_poly.type
_entity_poly.pdbx_seq_one_letter_code
_entity_poly.pdbx_strand_id
1 'polypeptide(L)'
;PIVRIEGCIPIQEYLKFGYSFPSELGLDKYELFNTTLITRIGEGKLKLLARYLEVPSAPQKEFILLDFDYYHEGELETGKIADYLRKSHMHTKKIFEDIISDEYKVVMEIDLKGG
;
A
#
# COMPACT_ATOMS: atom_id res chain seq x y z
N PRO A 1 11.52 5.13 -5.82
CA PRO A 1 11.62 4.40 -7.11
C PRO A 1 12.03 2.96 -6.79
N ILE A 2 11.50 1.97 -7.51
CA ILE A 2 11.84 0.56 -7.28
C ILE A 2 13.21 0.24 -7.90
N VAL A 3 14.03 -0.52 -7.17
CA VAL A 3 15.27 -1.11 -7.66
C VAL A 3 15.04 -2.61 -7.86
N ARG A 4 15.27 -3.11 -9.08
CA ARG A 4 15.17 -4.54 -9.39
C ARG A 4 16.43 -5.28 -8.99
N ILE A 5 16.26 -6.51 -8.50
CA ILE A 5 17.34 -7.47 -8.25
C ILE A 5 17.18 -8.59 -9.28
N GLU A 6 18.19 -8.78 -10.13
CA GLU A 6 18.17 -9.81 -11.19
C GLU A 6 16.90 -9.75 -12.08
N GLY A 7 16.40 -8.53 -12.36
CA GLY A 7 15.20 -8.32 -13.17
C GLY A 7 13.87 -8.43 -12.42
N CYS A 8 13.88 -8.77 -11.13
CA CYS A 8 12.67 -8.98 -10.34
C CYS A 8 12.43 -7.88 -9.31
N ILE A 9 11.18 -7.73 -8.88
CA ILE A 9 10.77 -6.76 -7.87
C ILE A 9 10.98 -7.37 -6.48
N PRO A 10 11.85 -6.82 -5.61
CA PRO A 10 12.06 -7.36 -4.27
C PRO A 10 10.96 -6.87 -3.33
N ILE A 11 9.76 -7.45 -3.45
CA ILE A 11 8.52 -6.96 -2.80
C ILE A 11 8.70 -6.73 -1.28
N GLN A 12 9.47 -7.60 -0.61
CA GLN A 12 9.69 -7.52 0.84
C GLN A 12 10.46 -6.28 1.30
N GLU A 13 11.28 -5.68 0.42
CA GLU A 13 12.00 -4.44 0.74
C GLU A 13 11.07 -3.23 0.81
N TYR A 14 9.86 -3.34 0.25
CA TYR A 14 8.90 -2.24 0.16
C TYR A 14 7.63 -2.49 0.97
N LEU A 15 7.16 -3.74 1.06
CA LEU A 15 5.84 -4.09 1.59
C LEU A 15 5.90 -5.24 2.60
N LYS A 16 5.18 -5.07 3.71
CA LYS A 16 4.94 -6.03 4.79
C LYS A 16 3.60 -6.75 4.56
N PHE A 17 3.56 -7.65 3.59
CA PHE A 17 2.40 -8.54 3.44
C PHE A 17 2.68 -9.93 4.00
N GLY A 18 1.77 -10.44 4.82
CA GLY A 18 1.77 -11.82 5.32
C GLY A 18 1.13 -12.79 4.34
N TYR A 19 1.60 -12.87 3.09
CA TYR A 19 1.19 -13.93 2.17
C TYR A 19 2.12 -15.14 2.33
N SER A 20 1.55 -16.32 2.60
CA SER A 20 2.28 -17.56 2.40
C SER A 20 2.35 -17.84 0.90
N PHE A 21 3.44 -17.40 0.26
CA PHE A 21 3.70 -17.79 -1.12
C PHE A 21 4.28 -19.22 -1.15
N PRO A 22 3.97 -20.02 -2.18
CA PRO A 22 4.60 -21.32 -2.36
C PRO A 22 6.13 -21.16 -2.35
N SER A 23 6.82 -21.91 -1.49
CA SER A 23 8.28 -21.79 -1.29
C SER A 23 9.07 -22.03 -2.58
N GLU A 24 8.50 -22.79 -3.51
CA GLU A 24 9.10 -23.12 -4.81
C GLU A 24 9.17 -21.92 -5.76
N LEU A 25 8.29 -20.92 -5.59
CA LEU A 25 8.23 -19.75 -6.46
C LEU A 25 9.24 -18.67 -6.06
N GLY A 26 9.68 -18.61 -4.80
CA GLY A 26 10.55 -17.55 -4.31
C GLY A 26 9.87 -16.17 -4.30
N LEU A 27 10.29 -15.28 -3.41
CA LEU A 27 9.69 -13.95 -3.28
C LEU A 27 10.34 -12.87 -4.14
N ASP A 28 11.48 -13.23 -4.71
CA ASP A 28 12.39 -12.46 -5.53
C ASP A 28 12.22 -12.77 -7.02
N LYS A 29 11.18 -13.50 -7.43
CA LYS A 29 11.00 -13.97 -8.82
C LYS A 29 9.76 -13.41 -9.50
N TYR A 30 9.24 -12.30 -8.98
CA TYR A 30 8.03 -11.67 -9.50
C TYR A 30 8.34 -10.54 -10.47
N GLU A 31 7.83 -10.67 -11.70
CA GLU A 31 7.91 -9.62 -12.74
C GLU A 31 6.74 -8.63 -12.67
N LEU A 32 5.58 -9.09 -12.18
CA LEU A 32 4.36 -8.31 -12.04
C LEU A 32 3.68 -8.60 -10.70
N PHE A 33 3.28 -7.54 -10.00
CA PHE A 33 2.52 -7.63 -8.76
C PHE A 33 1.27 -6.78 -8.82
N ASN A 34 0.11 -7.42 -8.65
CA ASN A 34 -1.21 -6.79 -8.56
C ASN A 34 -2.03 -7.53 -7.51
N THR A 35 -2.44 -6.84 -6.45
CA THR A 35 -3.34 -7.39 -5.44
C THR A 35 -4.48 -6.43 -5.15
N THR A 36 -5.67 -6.99 -4.91
CA THR A 36 -6.82 -6.27 -4.39
C THR A 36 -7.31 -6.99 -3.15
N LEU A 37 -7.36 -6.28 -2.03
CA LEU A 37 -7.90 -6.75 -0.77
C LEU A 37 -9.15 -5.94 -0.45
N ILE A 38 -10.24 -6.60 -0.07
CA ILE A 38 -11.41 -5.96 0.51
C ILE A 38 -11.66 -6.62 1.86
N THR A 39 -11.67 -5.84 2.92
CA THR A 39 -11.86 -6.34 4.29
C THR A 39 -12.74 -5.42 5.12
N ARG A 40 -13.35 -5.96 6.17
CA ARG A 40 -14.13 -5.19 7.16
C ARG A 40 -13.17 -4.65 8.22
N ILE A 41 -13.30 -3.36 8.56
CA ILE A 41 -12.54 -2.71 9.62
C ILE A 41 -13.48 -1.80 10.40
N GLY A 42 -13.64 -2.09 11.70
CA GLY A 42 -14.58 -1.39 12.56
C GLY A 42 -16.01 -1.45 12.00
N GLU A 43 -16.60 -0.28 11.79
CA GLU A 43 -17.97 -0.09 11.27
C GLU A 43 -18.00 0.04 9.73
N GLY A 44 -16.89 -0.22 9.04
CA GLY A 44 -16.79 -0.01 7.61
C GLY A 44 -16.01 -1.10 6.90
N LYS A 45 -15.66 -0.81 5.65
CA LYS A 45 -14.80 -1.65 4.83
C LYS A 45 -13.65 -0.82 4.28
N LEU A 46 -12.51 -1.48 4.19
CA LEU A 46 -11.35 -1.00 3.49
C LEU A 46 -11.18 -1.81 2.21
N LYS A 47 -10.96 -1.12 1.11
CA LYS A 47 -10.39 -1.65 -0.12
C LYS A 47 -8.94 -1.16 -0.24
N LEU A 48 -8.04 -2.08 -0.47
CA LEU A 48 -6.65 -1.82 -0.82
C LEU A 48 -6.39 -2.38 -2.22
N LEU A 49 -5.86 -1.54 -3.09
CA LEU A 49 -5.27 -1.94 -4.36
C LEU A 49 -3.77 -1.67 -4.29
N ALA A 50 -2.95 -2.70 -4.46
CA ALA A 50 -1.51 -2.53 -4.63
C ALA A 50 -1.10 -3.07 -6.01
N ARG A 51 -0.53 -2.20 -6.84
CA ARG A 51 -0.19 -2.51 -8.22
C ARG A 51 1.16 -1.94 -8.61
N TYR A 52 1.90 -2.73 -9.38
CA TYR A 52 3.07 -2.25 -10.09
C TYR A 52 2.66 -1.29 -11.23
N LEU A 53 3.44 -0.23 -11.42
CA LEU A 53 3.26 0.80 -12.44
C LEU A 53 4.57 1.16 -13.11
N GLU A 54 4.53 1.22 -14.44
CA GLU A 54 5.53 1.88 -15.26
C GLU A 54 5.00 3.24 -15.69
N VAL A 55 5.83 4.29 -15.59
CA VAL A 55 5.47 5.63 -16.08
C VAL A 55 5.95 5.78 -17.52
N PRO A 56 5.05 5.86 -18.52
CA PRO A 56 5.44 5.86 -19.94
C PRO A 56 6.32 7.05 -20.32
N SER A 57 6.16 8.20 -19.65
CA SER A 57 6.92 9.43 -19.90
C SER A 57 8.27 9.48 -19.20
N ALA A 58 8.60 8.49 -18.37
CA ALA A 58 9.87 8.39 -17.66
C ALA A 58 10.32 6.91 -17.65
N PRO A 59 10.80 6.39 -18.81
CA PRO A 59 11.35 5.05 -18.88
C PRO A 59 12.43 4.90 -17.79
N GLN A 60 12.38 3.80 -17.04
CA GLN A 60 13.14 3.51 -15.80
C GLN A 60 12.54 3.99 -14.47
N LYS A 61 11.38 4.66 -14.46
CA LYS A 61 10.66 4.97 -13.21
C LYS A 61 9.52 3.99 -12.98
N GLU A 62 9.81 3.02 -12.11
CA GLU A 62 8.86 2.01 -11.64
C GLU A 62 8.34 2.36 -10.24
N PHE A 63 7.05 2.13 -10.02
CA PHE A 63 6.37 2.43 -8.76
C PHE A 63 5.45 1.28 -8.34
N ILE A 64 5.26 1.12 -7.03
CA ILE A 64 4.11 0.42 -6.49
C ILE A 64 3.10 1.50 -6.10
N LEU A 65 1.96 1.52 -6.78
CA LEU A 65 0.81 2.31 -6.37
C LEU A 65 0.07 1.54 -5.29
N LEU A 66 -0.07 2.18 -4.13
CA LEU A 66 -0.97 1.75 -3.07
C LEU A 66 -2.16 2.72 -3.05
N ASP A 67 -3.35 2.19 -3.29
CA ASP A 67 -4.60 2.93 -3.27
C ASP A 67 -5.50 2.37 -2.16
N PHE A 68 -5.92 3.23 -1.25
CA PHE A 68 -6.69 2.90 -0.06
C PHE A 68 -8.02 3.63 -0.10
N ASP A 69 -9.09 2.88 -0.04
CA ASP A 69 -10.44 3.41 0.04
C ASP A 69 -11.12 2.83 1.27
N TYR A 70 -11.48 3.70 2.22
CA TYR A 70 -12.31 3.33 3.36
C TYR A 70 -13.69 3.94 3.21
N TYR A 71 -14.71 3.10 3.27
CA TYR A 71 -16.10 3.53 3.31
C TYR A 71 -16.80 2.98 4.55
N HIS A 72 -17.58 3.85 5.19
CA HIS A 72 -18.45 3.46 6.30
C HIS A 72 -19.65 2.67 5.77
N GLU A 73 -20.06 1.63 6.49
CA GLU A 73 -21.27 0.88 6.17
C GLU A 73 -22.35 1.18 7.21
N GLY A 74 -23.59 1.39 6.76
CA GLY A 74 -24.74 1.67 7.62
C GLY A 74 -25.44 2.99 7.28
N GLU A 75 -26.38 3.37 8.14
CA GLU A 75 -27.10 4.64 7.99
C GLU A 75 -26.15 5.81 8.29
N LEU A 76 -25.99 6.68 7.29
CA LEU A 76 -25.15 7.87 7.40
C LEU A 76 -25.94 9.01 8.04
N GLU A 77 -25.40 9.56 9.12
CA GLU A 77 -25.94 10.77 9.74
C GLU A 77 -25.15 11.98 9.24
N THR A 78 -25.85 12.97 8.68
CA THR A 78 -25.23 14.21 8.17
C THR A 78 -24.45 14.97 9.25
N GLY A 79 -24.91 14.91 10.50
CA GLY A 79 -24.22 15.50 11.66
C GLY A 79 -22.89 14.82 12.03
N LYS A 80 -22.59 13.63 11.48
CA LYS A 80 -21.39 12.83 11.77
C LYS A 80 -20.37 12.82 10.63
N ILE A 81 -20.57 13.59 9.55
CA ILE A 81 -19.68 13.61 8.37
C ILE A 81 -18.21 13.83 8.76
N ALA A 82 -17.93 14.80 9.64
CA ALA A 82 -16.57 15.09 10.10
C ALA A 82 -15.94 13.88 10.82
N ASP A 83 -16.71 13.15 11.61
CA ASP A 83 -16.24 11.94 12.30
C ASP A 83 -15.99 10.80 11.32
N TYR A 84 -16.84 10.61 10.30
CA TYR A 84 -16.63 9.60 9.26
C TYR A 84 -15.36 9.89 8.45
N LEU A 85 -15.12 11.14 8.06
CA LEU A 85 -13.89 11.56 7.37
C LEU A 85 -12.65 11.34 8.24
N ARG A 86 -12.72 11.70 9.54
CA ARG A 86 -11.62 11.45 10.47
C ARG A 86 -11.33 9.96 10.61
N LYS A 87 -12.37 9.13 10.80
CA LYS A 87 -12.23 7.67 10.87
C LYS A 87 -11.59 7.11 9.59
N SER A 88 -12.06 7.54 8.42
CA SER A 88 -11.49 7.14 7.14
C SER A 88 -9.99 7.45 7.07
N HIS A 89 -9.60 8.69 7.39
CA HIS A 89 -8.19 9.10 7.39
C HIS A 89 -7.34 8.31 8.40
N MET A 90 -7.84 8.10 9.62
CA MET A 90 -7.10 7.34 10.63
C MET A 90 -6.88 5.88 10.20
N HIS A 91 -7.92 5.23 9.66
CA HIS A 91 -7.81 3.84 9.22
C HIS A 91 -6.87 3.70 8.02
N THR A 92 -7.02 4.52 6.99
CA THR A 92 -6.16 4.45 5.80
C THR A 92 -4.70 4.79 6.13
N LYS A 93 -4.45 5.83 6.93
CA LYS A 93 -3.11 6.20 7.39
C LYS A 93 -2.43 5.07 8.17
N LYS A 94 -3.12 4.53 9.18
CA LYS A 94 -2.56 3.46 10.01
C LYS A 94 -2.17 2.24 9.16
N ILE A 95 -3.01 1.86 8.21
CA ILE A 95 -2.77 0.67 7.38
C ILE A 95 -1.65 0.93 6.37
N PHE A 96 -1.58 2.12 5.80
CA PHE A 96 -0.44 2.54 4.99
C PHE A 96 0.87 2.41 5.77
N GLU A 97 0.92 2.95 6.99
CA GLU A 97 2.10 2.85 7.87
C GLU A 97 2.42 1.40 8.25
N ASP A 98 1.42 0.55 8.48
CA ASP A 98 1.62 -0.86 8.84
C ASP A 98 2.10 -1.71 7.64
N ILE A 99 1.69 -1.37 6.41
CA ILE A 99 2.03 -2.11 5.18
C ILE A 99 3.42 -1.76 4.64
N ILE A 100 3.88 -0.53 4.80
CA ILE A 100 5.21 -0.17 4.28
C ILE A 100 6.31 -0.81 5.15
N SER A 101 7.36 -1.32 4.50
CA SER A 101 8.54 -1.89 5.17
C SER A 101 9.23 -0.85 6.07
N ASP A 102 9.93 -1.30 7.12
CA ASP A 102 10.62 -0.34 7.99
C ASP A 102 11.81 0.28 7.26
N GLU A 103 12.44 -0.48 6.37
CA GLU A 103 13.49 -0.03 5.47
C GLU A 103 13.01 1.14 4.60
N TYR A 104 11.82 1.03 4.01
CA TYR A 104 11.27 2.10 3.16
C TYR A 104 10.79 3.31 3.99
N LYS A 105 10.33 3.12 5.23
CA LYS A 105 10.01 4.25 6.12
C LYS A 105 11.21 5.12 6.41
N VAL A 106 12.38 4.52 6.63
CA VAL A 106 13.62 5.28 6.85
C VAL A 106 13.92 6.19 5.66
N VAL A 107 13.73 5.70 4.43
CA VAL A 107 13.89 6.52 3.21
C VAL A 107 12.89 7.68 3.19
N MET A 108 11.62 7.44 3.52
CA MET A 108 10.60 8.51 3.55
C MET A 108 10.87 9.56 4.65
N GLU A 109 11.43 9.17 5.79
CA GLU A 109 11.79 10.09 6.87
C GLU A 109 13.01 10.97 6.54
N ILE A 110 13.96 10.45 5.74
CA ILE A 110 15.10 11.21 5.24
C ILE A 110 14.62 12.35 4.34
N ASP A 111 13.60 12.12 3.52
CA ASP A 111 13.01 13.16 2.65
C ASP A 111 12.27 14.25 3.45
N LEU A 112 11.73 13.94 4.64
CA LEU A 112 11.02 14.92 5.49
C LEU A 112 11.94 15.86 6.29
N LYS A 113 13.23 15.53 6.42
CA LYS A 113 14.22 16.37 7.13
C LYS A 113 15.13 17.18 6.19
N GLY A 114 14.97 17.01 4.87
CA GLY A 114 15.78 17.66 3.83
C GLY A 114 15.05 18.72 2.99
N GLY A 115 13.83 19.13 3.38
CA GLY A 115 13.00 20.12 2.67
C GLY A 115 12.68 21.35 3.51
#